data_AF-A0AAV7HLB3-F1
#
_entry.id   AF-A0AAV7HLB3-F1
#
_cell.length_a   1.000
_cell.length_b   1.000
_cell.length_c   1.000
_cell.angle_alpha   90.00
_cell.angle_beta   90.00
_cell.angle_gamma   90.00
#
_symmetry.space_group_name_H-M   'P 1'
#
loop_
_entity.id
_entity.type
_entity.pdbx_description
1 polymer ?
#
loop_
_entity_poly.entity_id
_entity_poly.type
_entity_poly.pdbx_seq_one_letter_code
_entity_poly.pdbx_strand_id
1 'polypeptide(L)'
;MWSGTCEEMKEIRSQDEERRSSQAFLEEEKENGTSSQAFPRKTLRCMNTRRDSPKGSLWRLAVEGFNRILTVELMEADNNTKLDPHIYRHARARLWKEVADVYDIFLVGSCGRALSSDGNAESLKADEMIEMTVLNVLTDMLLKGKIDAPVEISHRLVSTLDRCASRTGSLPIESLELMPSHCSRFSLSCLQMMFSLCSFSFEDDWPSARSTISSVSIDILIRRCEVILKQFLSDENDLGEHALPAVRTNETICVLQELARMIIHSDTASVLNLPAHLKVTGEKSVKHGCHSHLLVLFPSFCELVVSRESRIRELVQVLLRLVAEELGLHKSTDADS
;
A
#
# COMPACT_ATOMS: atom_id res chain seq x y z
N MET A 1 35.42 16.55 35.13
CA MET A 1 35.75 15.43 34.24
C MET A 1 35.06 14.14 34.72
N TRP A 2 33.74 14.14 34.97
CA TRP A 2 32.98 12.96 35.46
C TRP A 2 31.50 13.09 35.04
N SER A 3 31.21 13.37 33.76
CA SER A 3 29.83 13.43 33.23
C SER A 3 29.53 12.39 32.14
N GLY A 4 30.54 11.64 31.67
CA GLY A 4 30.36 10.65 30.59
C GLY A 4 29.87 9.26 31.02
N THR A 5 30.00 8.89 32.30
CA THR A 5 29.79 7.48 32.74
C THR A 5 28.33 7.10 32.98
N CYS A 6 27.43 8.06 33.19
CA CYS A 6 26.02 7.76 33.52
C CYS A 6 25.17 7.48 32.27
N GLU A 7 25.47 8.14 31.14
CA GLU A 7 24.85 7.84 29.84
C GLU A 7 25.37 6.52 29.28
N GLU A 8 26.67 6.27 29.33
CA GLU A 8 27.25 4.99 28.88
C GLU A 8 26.70 3.79 29.66
N MET A 9 26.54 3.90 31.00
CA MET A 9 25.95 2.81 31.79
C MET A 9 24.46 2.59 31.51
N LYS A 10 23.70 3.64 31.14
CA LYS A 10 22.31 3.50 30.70
C LYS A 10 22.23 2.84 29.34
N GLU A 11 23.13 3.19 28.43
CA GLU A 11 23.20 2.62 27.09
C GLU A 11 23.60 1.14 27.13
N ILE A 12 24.61 0.76 27.94
CA ILE A 12 24.99 -0.65 28.14
C ILE A 12 23.83 -1.46 28.73
N ARG A 13 23.13 -0.93 29.74
CA ARG A 13 21.97 -1.61 30.34
C ARG A 13 20.83 -1.79 29.33
N SER A 14 20.57 -0.77 28.52
CA SER A 14 19.57 -0.83 27.45
C SER A 14 19.93 -1.88 26.40
N GLN A 15 21.20 -1.97 26.01
CA GLN A 15 21.68 -2.97 25.05
C GLN A 15 21.61 -4.40 25.60
N ASP A 16 21.93 -4.61 26.89
CA ASP A 16 21.84 -5.91 27.53
C ASP A 16 20.38 -6.39 27.71
N GLU A 17 19.47 -5.48 28.05
CA GLU A 17 18.03 -5.77 28.15
C GLU A 17 17.43 -6.10 26.78
N GLU A 18 17.88 -5.40 25.73
CA GLU A 18 17.50 -5.70 24.36
C GLU A 18 18.02 -7.07 23.90
N ARG A 19 19.29 -7.41 24.17
CA ARG A 19 19.85 -8.74 23.84
C ARG A 19 19.08 -9.86 24.53
N ARG A 20 18.73 -9.69 25.81
CA ARG A 20 17.90 -10.66 26.55
C ARG A 20 16.52 -10.80 25.93
N SER A 21 15.90 -9.70 25.55
CA SER A 21 14.57 -9.69 24.91
C SER A 21 14.60 -10.37 23.53
N SER A 22 15.63 -10.12 22.72
CA SER A 22 15.83 -10.78 21.43
C SER A 22 16.13 -12.28 21.57
N GLN A 23 16.94 -12.67 22.55
CA GLN A 23 17.20 -14.10 22.84
C GLN A 23 15.92 -14.81 23.30
N ALA A 24 15.15 -14.20 24.20
CA ALA A 24 13.88 -14.75 24.64
C ALA A 24 12.87 -14.90 23.48
N PHE A 25 12.81 -13.91 22.58
CA PHE A 25 11.97 -14.00 21.38
C PHE A 25 12.38 -15.18 20.48
N LEU A 26 13.68 -15.37 20.23
CA LEU A 26 14.20 -16.47 19.39
C LEU A 26 14.05 -17.85 20.03
N GLU A 27 14.22 -17.96 21.35
CA GLU A 27 13.99 -19.21 22.08
C GLU A 27 12.51 -19.58 22.08
N GLU A 28 11.62 -18.59 22.28
CA GLU A 28 10.18 -18.81 22.24
C GLU A 28 9.68 -19.13 20.83
N GLU A 29 10.25 -18.52 19.77
CA GLU A 29 9.94 -18.87 18.37
C GLU A 29 10.29 -20.33 18.06
N LYS A 30 11.38 -20.85 18.65
CA LYS A 30 11.77 -22.28 18.54
C LYS A 30 10.86 -23.21 19.33
N GLU A 31 10.40 -22.81 20.51
CA GLU A 31 9.54 -23.63 21.38
C GLU A 31 8.06 -23.61 20.95
N ASN A 32 7.56 -22.48 20.45
CA ASN A 32 6.15 -22.24 20.14
C ASN A 32 5.79 -22.28 18.65
N GLY A 33 6.66 -22.80 17.79
CA GLY A 33 6.47 -22.90 16.33
C GLY A 33 5.21 -23.66 15.86
N THR A 34 4.25 -23.96 16.74
CA THR A 34 2.96 -24.62 16.47
C THR A 34 1.76 -24.06 17.27
N SER A 35 1.93 -23.07 18.17
CA SER A 35 0.81 -22.55 19.00
C SER A 35 0.26 -21.21 18.48
N SER A 36 -0.66 -21.33 17.52
CA SER A 36 -1.23 -20.27 16.67
C SER A 36 -1.98 -19.11 17.39
N GLN A 37 -2.35 -19.25 18.68
CA GLN A 37 -3.31 -18.30 19.31
C GLN A 37 -2.69 -17.10 20.06
N ALA A 38 -1.39 -17.11 20.38
CA ALA A 38 -0.76 -16.04 21.17
C ALA A 38 0.33 -15.25 20.42
N PHE A 39 0.71 -15.73 19.24
CA PHE A 39 1.88 -15.23 18.51
C PHE A 39 1.70 -13.81 17.95
N PRO A 40 0.61 -13.46 17.24
CA PRO A 40 0.52 -12.14 16.59
C PRO A 40 0.55 -10.98 17.60
N ARG A 41 -0.07 -11.12 18.79
CA ARG A 41 -0.07 -10.09 19.83
C ARG A 41 1.31 -9.82 20.44
N LYS A 42 2.11 -10.86 20.65
CA LYS A 42 3.46 -10.70 21.21
C LYS A 42 4.40 -10.10 20.16
N THR A 43 4.34 -10.62 18.94
CA THR A 43 5.09 -10.11 17.79
C THR A 43 4.76 -8.66 17.51
N LEU A 44 3.49 -8.26 17.63
CA LEU A 44 3.08 -6.85 17.56
C LEU A 44 3.81 -5.96 18.56
N ARG A 45 3.95 -6.39 19.83
CA ARG A 45 4.67 -5.60 20.85
C ARG A 45 6.15 -5.46 20.50
N CYS A 46 6.78 -6.53 20.03
CA CYS A 46 8.18 -6.52 19.61
C CYS A 46 8.39 -5.63 18.37
N MET A 47 7.52 -5.71 17.37
CA MET A 47 7.56 -4.84 16.19
C MET A 47 7.37 -3.36 16.56
N ASN A 48 6.51 -3.08 17.55
CA ASN A 48 6.28 -1.72 18.05
C ASN A 48 7.51 -1.09 18.73
N THR A 49 8.47 -1.90 19.18
CA THR A 49 9.71 -1.36 19.75
C THR A 49 10.49 -0.50 18.75
N ARG A 50 10.22 -0.62 17.45
CA ARG A 50 10.72 0.31 16.44
C ARG A 50 10.44 1.78 16.77
N ARG A 51 9.29 2.08 17.41
CA ARG A 51 8.91 3.44 17.79
C ARG A 51 9.80 4.00 18.90
N ASP A 52 10.08 3.18 19.92
CA ASP A 52 10.74 3.61 21.15
C ASP A 52 12.26 3.36 21.12
N SER A 53 12.70 2.35 20.36
CA SER A 53 14.10 1.97 20.12
C SER A 53 14.31 1.62 18.63
N PRO A 54 14.36 2.62 17.73
CA PRO A 54 14.50 2.39 16.29
C PRO A 54 15.84 1.73 15.91
N LYS A 55 16.90 1.98 16.70
CA LYS A 55 18.22 1.36 16.49
C LYS A 55 18.25 -0.11 16.92
N GLY A 56 17.31 -0.53 17.76
CA GLY A 56 17.25 -1.90 18.26
C GLY A 56 16.99 -2.94 17.17
N SER A 57 17.53 -4.14 17.34
CA SER A 57 17.38 -5.32 16.49
C SER A 57 16.07 -6.09 16.72
N LEU A 58 15.44 -5.94 17.89
CA LEU A 58 14.28 -6.72 18.29
C LEU A 58 13.11 -6.59 17.29
N TRP A 59 12.82 -5.38 16.83
CA TRP A 59 11.73 -5.17 15.87
C TRP A 59 12.03 -5.80 14.51
N ARG A 60 13.32 -5.85 14.08
CA ARG A 60 13.73 -6.50 12.82
C ARG A 60 13.51 -8.01 12.89
N LEU A 61 13.95 -8.64 13.98
CA LEU A 61 13.72 -10.06 14.24
C LEU A 61 12.23 -10.39 14.31
N ALA A 62 11.45 -9.53 14.96
CA ALA A 62 10.00 -9.72 15.06
C ALA A 62 9.30 -9.64 13.69
N VAL A 63 9.73 -8.73 12.81
CA VAL A 63 9.22 -8.65 11.43
C VAL A 63 9.55 -9.92 10.64
N GLU A 64 10.78 -10.41 10.75
CA GLU A 64 11.18 -11.65 10.08
C GLU A 64 10.36 -12.86 10.55
N GLY A 65 10.22 -13.03 11.87
CA GLY A 65 9.43 -14.11 12.45
C GLY A 65 7.95 -14.00 12.06
N PHE A 66 7.39 -12.79 12.06
CA PHE A 66 6.03 -12.53 11.59
C PHE A 66 5.81 -12.99 10.14
N ASN A 67 6.69 -12.58 9.23
CA ASN A 67 6.57 -12.92 7.81
C ASN A 67 6.72 -14.43 7.56
N ARG A 68 7.64 -15.10 8.28
CA ARG A 68 7.82 -16.56 8.20
C ARG A 68 6.54 -17.28 8.64
N ILE A 69 5.96 -16.88 9.77
CA ILE A 69 4.77 -17.53 10.32
C ILE A 69 3.55 -17.27 9.47
N LEU A 70 3.36 -16.04 8.96
CA LEU A 70 2.31 -15.78 7.98
C LEU A 70 2.42 -16.72 6.77
N THR A 71 3.62 -16.91 6.24
CA THR A 71 3.84 -17.80 5.09
C THR A 71 3.45 -19.24 5.42
N VAL A 72 3.87 -19.75 6.58
CA VAL A 72 3.58 -21.13 7.03
C VAL A 72 2.10 -21.32 7.34
N GLU A 73 1.50 -20.47 8.16
CA GLU A 73 0.09 -20.59 8.58
C GLU A 73 -0.91 -20.38 7.43
N LEU A 74 -0.56 -19.60 6.41
CA LEU A 74 -1.39 -19.44 5.21
C LEU A 74 -1.29 -20.65 4.28
N MET A 75 -0.11 -21.26 4.16
CA MET A 75 0.06 -22.48 3.37
C MET A 75 -0.55 -23.72 4.05
N GLU A 76 -0.58 -23.77 5.38
CA GLU A 76 -1.16 -24.89 6.15
C GLU A 76 -2.69 -24.82 6.28
N ALA A 77 -3.30 -23.68 6.03
CA ALA A 77 -4.75 -23.51 6.06
C ALA A 77 -5.49 -24.41 5.06
N ASP A 78 -4.85 -24.76 3.94
CA ASP A 78 -5.42 -25.64 2.91
C ASP A 78 -5.50 -27.11 3.37
N ASN A 79 -4.77 -27.49 4.43
CA ASN A 79 -4.59 -28.88 4.87
C ASN A 79 -5.28 -29.23 6.20
N ASN A 80 -5.82 -28.27 6.94
CA ASN A 80 -6.29 -28.47 8.31
C ASN A 80 -7.77 -28.88 8.40
N THR A 81 -8.04 -30.17 8.14
CA THR A 81 -9.36 -30.81 8.24
C THR A 81 -9.73 -31.31 9.65
N LYS A 82 -8.91 -31.04 10.68
CA LYS A 82 -8.96 -31.77 11.97
C LYS A 82 -9.61 -31.03 13.16
N LEU A 83 -9.97 -29.75 13.02
CA LEU A 83 -10.58 -28.99 14.12
C LEU A 83 -12.10 -28.83 13.93
N ASP A 84 -12.84 -28.66 15.03
CA ASP A 84 -14.26 -28.29 14.97
C ASP A 84 -14.45 -27.03 14.09
N PRO A 85 -15.32 -27.06 13.07
CA PRO A 85 -15.47 -25.97 12.10
C PRO A 85 -15.83 -24.62 12.73
N HIS A 86 -16.59 -24.60 13.83
CA HIS A 86 -16.97 -23.37 14.52
C HIS A 86 -15.79 -22.78 15.31
N ILE A 87 -15.05 -23.62 16.03
CA ILE A 87 -13.87 -23.20 16.80
C ILE A 87 -12.77 -22.69 15.85
N TYR A 88 -12.55 -23.41 14.74
CA TYR A 88 -11.60 -23.02 13.71
C TYR A 88 -11.96 -21.64 13.11
N ARG A 89 -13.23 -21.45 12.73
CA ARG A 89 -13.69 -20.17 12.17
C ARG A 89 -13.50 -19.00 13.13
N HIS A 90 -13.80 -19.18 14.42
CA HIS A 90 -13.60 -18.13 15.41
C HIS A 90 -12.11 -17.82 15.65
N ALA A 91 -11.25 -18.84 15.68
CA ALA A 91 -9.80 -18.65 15.81
C ALA A 91 -9.23 -17.91 14.59
N ARG A 92 -9.61 -18.31 13.36
CA ARG A 92 -9.19 -17.65 12.12
C ARG A 92 -9.67 -16.20 12.04
N ALA A 93 -10.90 -15.91 12.44
CA ALA A 93 -11.41 -14.54 12.48
C ALA A 93 -10.64 -13.65 13.48
N ARG A 94 -10.17 -14.20 14.60
CA ARG A 94 -9.31 -13.48 15.55
C ARG A 94 -7.91 -13.25 14.98
N LEU A 95 -7.30 -14.27 14.39
CA LEU A 95 -6.00 -14.19 13.72
C LEU A 95 -5.98 -13.03 12.70
N TRP A 96 -6.96 -12.99 11.80
CA TRP A 96 -7.04 -11.94 10.79
C TRP A 96 -7.17 -10.52 11.35
N LYS A 97 -7.85 -10.35 12.50
CA LYS A 97 -7.90 -9.06 13.19
C LYS A 97 -6.52 -8.66 13.71
N GLU A 98 -5.80 -9.60 14.32
CA GLU A 98 -4.47 -9.33 14.86
C GLU A 98 -3.44 -9.07 13.76
N VAL A 99 -3.53 -9.79 12.63
CA VAL A 99 -2.74 -9.50 11.43
C VAL A 99 -3.00 -8.08 10.93
N ALA A 100 -4.26 -7.67 10.80
CA ALA A 100 -4.59 -6.30 10.42
C ALA A 100 -4.05 -5.26 11.42
N ASP A 101 -4.16 -5.53 12.72
CA ASP A 101 -3.62 -4.65 13.76
C ASP A 101 -2.09 -4.51 13.64
N VAL A 102 -1.37 -5.59 13.32
CA VAL A 102 0.09 -5.57 13.07
C VAL A 102 0.44 -4.63 11.92
N TYR A 103 -0.24 -4.74 10.78
CA TYR A 103 0.02 -3.85 9.65
C TYR A 103 -0.37 -2.40 9.95
N ASP A 104 -1.52 -2.15 10.56
CA ASP A 104 -1.95 -0.81 10.97
C ASP A 104 -0.91 -0.14 11.87
N ILE A 105 -0.43 -0.86 12.89
CA ILE A 105 0.48 -0.31 13.88
C ILE A 105 1.92 -0.18 13.33
N PHE A 106 2.43 -1.22 12.69
CA PHE A 106 3.81 -1.22 12.21
C PHE A 106 3.98 -0.28 11.02
N LEU A 107 3.12 -0.40 9.99
CA LEU A 107 3.26 0.44 8.81
C LEU A 107 2.84 1.87 9.13
N VAL A 108 1.64 2.10 9.69
CA VAL A 108 1.11 3.47 9.88
C VAL A 108 1.63 4.13 11.15
N GLY A 109 1.63 3.41 12.27
CA GLY A 109 2.00 3.97 13.58
C GLY A 109 3.50 4.26 13.77
N SER A 110 4.38 3.60 13.00
CA SER A 110 5.84 3.73 13.16
C SER A 110 6.51 4.57 12.08
N CYS A 111 5.83 4.92 10.99
CA CYS A 111 6.44 5.64 9.87
C CYS A 111 6.26 7.17 10.00
N GLY A 112 7.27 7.93 9.58
CA GLY A 112 7.30 9.39 9.64
C GLY A 112 8.14 9.97 10.80
N ARG A 113 8.57 9.14 11.75
CA ARG A 113 9.73 9.48 12.60
C ARG A 113 10.97 9.01 11.85
N ALA A 114 11.85 9.96 11.55
CA ALA A 114 13.11 9.70 10.86
C ALA A 114 13.76 8.44 11.44
N LEU A 115 13.99 7.42 10.59
CA LEU A 115 15.13 6.54 10.81
C LEU A 115 16.29 7.49 11.13
N SER A 116 16.80 7.48 12.36
CA SER A 116 17.65 8.55 12.87
C SER A 116 18.73 8.86 11.84
N SER A 117 18.82 10.12 11.37
CA SER A 117 19.79 10.51 10.34
C SER A 117 21.25 10.26 10.78
N ASP A 118 21.45 9.97 12.06
CA ASP A 118 22.74 9.62 12.68
C ASP A 118 23.12 8.14 12.51
N GLY A 119 22.33 7.34 11.79
CA GLY A 119 22.62 5.95 11.45
C GLY A 119 23.56 5.83 10.25
N ASN A 120 24.33 4.73 10.17
CA ASN A 120 25.09 4.40 8.97
C ASN A 120 24.12 4.26 7.77
N ALA A 121 24.51 4.77 6.61
CA ALA A 121 23.74 4.68 5.37
C ALA A 121 23.32 3.22 5.04
N GLU A 122 24.16 2.24 5.41
CA GLU A 122 23.85 0.82 5.23
C GLU A 122 22.71 0.35 6.13
N SER A 123 22.68 0.77 7.40
CA SER A 123 21.58 0.42 8.32
C SER A 123 20.26 1.04 7.90
N LEU A 124 20.29 2.27 7.38
CA LEU A 124 19.09 2.93 6.85
C LEU A 124 18.52 2.18 5.65
N LYS A 125 19.39 1.77 4.71
CA LYS A 125 18.96 0.95 3.56
C LYS A 125 18.42 -0.42 3.98
N ALA A 126 19.00 -1.06 4.99
CA ALA A 126 18.50 -2.31 5.51
C ALA A 126 17.09 -2.14 6.11
N ASP A 127 16.85 -1.06 6.86
CA ASP A 127 15.55 -0.77 7.44
C ASP A 127 14.49 -0.49 6.37
N GLU A 128 14.84 0.28 5.34
CA GLU A 128 13.98 0.50 4.17
C GLU A 128 13.63 -0.81 3.44
N MET A 129 14.60 -1.72 3.30
CA MET A 129 14.37 -3.02 2.69
C MET A 129 13.39 -3.87 3.52
N ILE A 130 13.45 -3.79 4.84
CA ILE A 130 12.50 -4.47 5.73
C ILE A 130 11.09 -3.90 5.54
N GLU A 131 10.94 -2.57 5.50
CA GLU A 131 9.64 -1.94 5.23
C GLU A 131 9.05 -2.37 3.88
N MET A 132 9.87 -2.38 2.84
CA MET A 132 9.46 -2.84 1.51
C MET A 132 9.10 -4.33 1.51
N THR A 133 9.82 -5.15 2.26
CA THR A 133 9.49 -6.59 2.41
C THR A 133 8.12 -6.76 3.08
N VAL A 134 7.85 -6.03 4.15
CA VAL A 134 6.53 -6.07 4.83
C VAL A 134 5.41 -5.62 3.90
N LEU A 135 5.63 -4.56 3.12
CA LEU A 135 4.70 -4.07 2.12
C LEU A 135 4.43 -5.09 1.01
N ASN A 136 5.47 -5.77 0.53
CA ASN A 136 5.34 -6.82 -0.48
C ASN A 136 4.59 -8.04 0.06
N VAL A 137 4.86 -8.46 1.30
CA VAL A 137 4.09 -9.55 1.94
C VAL A 137 2.62 -9.17 2.08
N LEU A 138 2.32 -7.94 2.53
CA LEU A 138 0.94 -7.45 2.58
C LEU A 138 0.25 -7.53 1.21
N THR A 139 0.92 -7.06 0.17
CA THR A 139 0.28 -6.92 -1.14
C THR A 139 0.24 -8.24 -1.90
N ASP A 140 1.38 -8.89 -2.09
CA ASP A 140 1.50 -10.05 -2.98
C ASP A 140 1.04 -11.35 -2.30
N MET A 141 1.31 -11.52 -1.01
CA MET A 141 0.93 -12.74 -0.29
C MET A 141 -0.49 -12.64 0.29
N LEU A 142 -0.85 -11.53 0.93
CA LEU A 142 -2.16 -11.40 1.55
C LEU A 142 -3.21 -10.92 0.54
N LEU A 143 -3.05 -9.73 -0.02
CA LEU A 143 -4.10 -9.10 -0.82
C LEU A 143 -4.26 -9.72 -2.22
N LYS A 144 -3.18 -10.16 -2.87
CA LYS A 144 -3.26 -10.89 -4.16
C LYS A 144 -3.36 -12.40 -3.99
N GLY A 145 -2.98 -12.93 -2.83
CA GLY A 145 -3.01 -14.36 -2.55
C GLY A 145 -4.43 -14.90 -2.41
N LYS A 146 -4.56 -16.22 -2.50
CA LYS A 146 -5.80 -16.94 -2.18
C LYS A 146 -5.89 -17.11 -0.67
N ILE A 147 -6.34 -16.09 0.03
CA ILE A 147 -6.51 -16.10 1.49
C ILE A 147 -7.99 -16.16 1.90
N ASP A 148 -8.28 -16.73 3.06
CA ASP A 148 -9.63 -16.88 3.64
C ASP A 148 -10.04 -15.68 4.52
N ALA A 149 -9.50 -14.49 4.25
CA ALA A 149 -9.79 -13.29 5.03
C ALA A 149 -11.24 -12.80 4.82
N PRO A 150 -11.96 -12.43 5.89
CA PRO A 150 -13.23 -11.71 5.76
C PRO A 150 -13.06 -10.39 4.99
N VAL A 151 -14.08 -10.00 4.23
CA VAL A 151 -14.03 -8.79 3.39
C VAL A 151 -13.76 -7.52 4.19
N GLU A 152 -14.22 -7.45 5.44
CA GLU A 152 -13.95 -6.32 6.34
C GLU A 152 -12.46 -6.21 6.68
N ILE A 153 -11.76 -7.34 6.79
CA ILE A 153 -10.31 -7.38 7.02
C ILE A 153 -9.58 -6.94 5.76
N SER A 154 -10.00 -7.42 4.59
CA SER A 154 -9.46 -6.96 3.32
C SER A 154 -9.58 -5.44 3.16
N HIS A 155 -10.77 -4.88 3.45
CA HIS A 155 -10.99 -3.44 3.44
C HIS A 155 -10.06 -2.70 4.41
N ARG A 156 -9.88 -3.21 5.63
CA ARG A 156 -8.94 -2.64 6.61
C ARG A 156 -7.51 -2.62 6.07
N LEU A 157 -7.01 -3.75 5.56
CA LEU A 157 -5.65 -3.87 5.03
C LEU A 157 -5.42 -2.93 3.83
N VAL A 158 -6.39 -2.81 2.92
CA VAL A 158 -6.31 -1.84 1.82
C VAL A 158 -6.36 -0.39 2.33
N SER A 159 -7.15 -0.11 3.37
CA SER A 159 -7.18 1.21 4.01
C SER A 159 -5.85 1.52 4.71
N THR A 160 -5.18 0.52 5.29
CA THR A 160 -3.81 0.67 5.82
C THR A 160 -2.85 1.11 4.72
N LEU A 161 -2.92 0.44 3.55
CA LEU A 161 -2.10 0.78 2.39
C LEU A 161 -2.36 2.20 1.88
N ASP A 162 -3.62 2.62 1.80
CA ASP A 162 -4.01 3.98 1.44
C ASP A 162 -3.46 5.04 2.40
N ARG A 163 -3.54 4.80 3.71
CA ARG A 163 -2.95 5.68 4.74
C ARG A 163 -1.43 5.77 4.63
N CYS A 164 -0.77 4.71 4.15
CA CYS A 164 0.65 4.74 3.86
C CYS A 164 0.95 5.57 2.60
N ALA A 165 0.14 5.41 1.55
CA ALA A 165 0.25 6.16 0.30
C ALA A 165 -0.07 7.66 0.45
N SER A 166 -0.87 8.03 1.46
CA SER A 166 -1.29 9.41 1.70
C SER A 166 -0.28 10.28 2.44
N ARG A 167 0.85 9.72 2.87
CA ARG A 167 1.75 10.39 3.83
C ARG A 167 2.37 11.64 3.26
N THR A 168 2.83 11.57 2.02
CA THR A 168 3.37 12.73 1.33
C THR A 168 2.27 13.64 0.84
N GLY A 169 1.23 13.09 0.21
CA GLY A 169 0.15 13.88 -0.38
C GLY A 169 -0.62 14.76 0.61
N SER A 170 -0.67 14.40 1.90
CA SER A 170 -1.41 15.13 2.93
C SER A 170 -0.62 16.25 3.63
N LEU A 171 0.67 16.40 3.33
CA LEU A 171 1.51 17.42 3.96
C LEU A 171 1.47 18.75 3.18
N PRO A 172 1.55 19.89 3.89
CA PRO A 172 1.83 21.19 3.26
C PRO A 172 3.17 21.18 2.55
N ILE A 173 3.30 22.01 1.51
CA ILE A 173 4.50 22.13 0.66
C ILE A 173 5.77 22.37 1.50
N GLU A 174 5.68 23.22 2.51
CA GLU A 174 6.79 23.61 3.38
C GLU A 174 7.29 22.43 4.23
N SER A 175 6.41 21.47 4.55
CA SER A 175 6.76 20.29 5.33
C SER A 175 7.39 19.18 4.49
N LEU A 176 7.21 19.21 3.17
CA LEU A 176 7.75 18.19 2.26
C LEU A 176 9.26 18.25 2.14
N GLU A 177 9.86 19.44 2.24
CA GLU A 177 11.31 19.62 2.16
C GLU A 177 12.05 19.02 3.37
N LEU A 178 11.37 18.90 4.50
CA LEU A 178 11.92 18.35 5.74
C LEU A 178 11.74 16.83 5.85
N MET A 179 10.99 16.22 4.92
CA MET A 179 10.72 14.78 4.93
C MET A 179 11.94 13.99 4.44
N PRO A 180 12.36 12.95 5.17
CA PRO A 180 13.34 12.00 4.65
C PRO A 180 12.89 11.39 3.32
N SER A 181 13.83 11.29 2.36
CA SER A 181 13.55 10.79 1.01
C SER A 181 13.04 9.34 0.96
N HIS A 182 13.25 8.55 2.01
CA HIS A 182 12.68 7.20 2.12
C HIS A 182 11.17 7.22 2.32
N CYS A 183 10.63 8.21 3.04
CA CYS A 183 9.20 8.33 3.28
C CYS A 183 8.44 8.53 1.97
N SER A 184 8.97 9.37 1.07
CA SER A 184 8.34 9.60 -0.24
C SER A 184 8.41 8.38 -1.14
N ARG A 185 9.54 7.67 -1.18
CA ARG A 185 9.66 6.41 -1.93
C ARG A 185 8.70 5.34 -1.40
N PHE A 186 8.62 5.17 -0.09
CA PHE A 186 7.70 4.21 0.54
C PHE A 186 6.23 4.55 0.25
N SER A 187 5.85 5.84 0.37
CA SER A 187 4.50 6.32 0.04
C SER A 187 4.14 6.04 -1.41
N LEU A 188 5.08 6.30 -2.33
CA LEU A 188 4.91 6.04 -3.75
C LEU A 188 4.76 4.54 -4.04
N SER A 189 5.56 3.69 -3.40
CA SER A 189 5.42 2.24 -3.51
C SER A 189 4.06 1.75 -3.01
N CYS A 190 3.54 2.31 -1.91
CA CYS A 190 2.20 1.98 -1.42
C CYS A 190 1.13 2.32 -2.45
N LEU A 191 1.23 3.50 -3.09
CA LEU A 191 0.33 3.91 -4.15
C LEU A 191 0.39 2.96 -5.36
N GLN A 192 1.59 2.61 -5.81
CA GLN A 192 1.79 1.64 -6.91
C GLN A 192 1.20 0.27 -6.58
N MET A 193 1.31 -0.19 -5.33
CA MET A 193 0.69 -1.43 -4.90
C MET A 193 -0.84 -1.38 -4.98
N MET A 194 -1.47 -0.24 -4.66
CA MET A 194 -2.93 -0.08 -4.82
C MET A 194 -3.36 -0.20 -6.28
N PHE A 195 -2.62 0.40 -7.22
CA PHE A 195 -2.85 0.20 -8.66
C PHE A 195 -2.71 -1.28 -9.04
N SER A 196 -1.68 -1.95 -8.52
CA SER A 196 -1.43 -3.37 -8.77
C SER A 196 -2.58 -4.28 -8.29
N LEU A 197 -3.27 -3.93 -7.19
CA LEU A 197 -4.45 -4.66 -6.71
C LEU A 197 -5.66 -4.52 -7.63
N CYS A 198 -5.77 -3.38 -8.32
CA CYS A 198 -6.88 -3.09 -9.23
C CYS A 198 -6.60 -3.60 -10.66
N SER A 199 -5.33 -3.76 -11.01
CA SER A 199 -4.90 -4.10 -12.37
C SER A 199 -5.18 -5.55 -12.76
N PHE A 200 -5.78 -5.69 -13.94
CA PHE A 200 -6.12 -6.93 -14.61
C PHE A 200 -5.11 -7.26 -15.72
N SER A 201 -4.69 -8.53 -15.79
CA SER A 201 -3.89 -9.08 -16.88
C SER A 201 -4.68 -10.17 -17.58
N PHE A 202 -4.68 -10.18 -18.92
CA PHE A 202 -5.39 -11.18 -19.73
C PHE A 202 -4.80 -12.60 -19.61
N GLU A 203 -3.55 -12.70 -19.14
CA GLU A 203 -2.83 -13.97 -18.98
C GLU A 203 -3.14 -14.66 -17.64
N ASP A 204 -3.72 -13.93 -16.69
CA ASP A 204 -4.00 -14.44 -15.36
C ASP A 204 -5.42 -15.03 -15.31
N ASP A 205 -5.55 -16.21 -14.68
CA ASP A 205 -6.83 -16.57 -14.09
C ASP A 205 -7.25 -15.42 -13.15
N TRP A 206 -8.52 -14.99 -13.19
CA TRP A 206 -9.06 -13.95 -12.30
C TRP A 206 -9.93 -14.57 -11.20
N PRO A 207 -9.33 -15.11 -10.12
CA PRO A 207 -10.07 -15.72 -9.02
C PRO A 207 -11.07 -14.75 -8.38
N SER A 208 -12.17 -15.30 -7.87
CA SER A 208 -13.17 -14.54 -7.10
C SER A 208 -12.56 -13.75 -5.92
N ALA A 209 -11.53 -14.31 -5.25
CA ALA A 209 -10.81 -13.60 -4.18
C ALA A 209 -10.14 -12.32 -4.71
N ARG A 210 -9.44 -12.40 -5.85
CA ARG A 210 -8.79 -11.23 -6.50
C ARG A 210 -9.83 -10.21 -6.97
N SER A 211 -10.96 -10.68 -7.52
CA SER A 211 -12.09 -9.82 -7.90
C SER A 211 -12.66 -9.04 -6.70
N THR A 212 -12.80 -9.71 -5.55
CA THR A 212 -13.28 -9.10 -4.30
C THR A 212 -12.31 -8.03 -3.81
N ILE A 213 -11.01 -8.34 -3.76
CA ILE A 213 -9.98 -7.38 -3.32
C ILE A 213 -9.91 -6.19 -4.26
N SER A 214 -9.93 -6.43 -5.58
CA SER A 214 -9.93 -5.40 -6.59
C SER A 214 -11.14 -4.47 -6.46
N SER A 215 -12.33 -5.04 -6.23
CA SER A 215 -13.58 -4.28 -6.00
C SER A 215 -13.55 -3.45 -4.72
N VAL A 216 -12.96 -3.96 -3.64
CA VAL A 216 -12.75 -3.20 -2.40
C VAL A 216 -11.72 -2.08 -2.60
N SER A 217 -10.70 -2.33 -3.42
CA SER A 217 -9.57 -1.42 -3.61
C SER A 217 -9.87 -0.26 -4.55
N ILE A 218 -10.69 -0.48 -5.58
CA ILE A 218 -10.88 0.51 -6.65
C ILE A 218 -11.49 1.81 -6.14
N ASP A 219 -12.50 1.76 -5.26
CA ASP A 219 -13.11 2.98 -4.72
C ASP A 219 -12.12 3.80 -3.87
N ILE A 220 -11.26 3.11 -3.11
CA ILE A 220 -10.22 3.75 -2.30
C ILE A 220 -9.16 4.38 -3.21
N LEU A 221 -8.71 3.64 -4.23
CA LEU A 221 -7.73 4.10 -5.22
C LEU A 221 -8.23 5.34 -5.98
N ILE A 222 -9.47 5.32 -6.48
CA ILE A 222 -10.00 6.44 -7.27
C ILE A 222 -10.12 7.71 -6.42
N ARG A 223 -10.61 7.60 -5.18
CA ARG A 223 -10.62 8.72 -4.24
C ARG A 223 -9.22 9.25 -3.96
N ARG A 224 -8.23 8.36 -3.80
CA ARG A 224 -6.83 8.75 -3.60
C ARG A 224 -6.28 9.50 -4.81
N CYS A 225 -6.52 9.01 -6.02
CA CYS A 225 -6.13 9.69 -7.24
C CYS A 225 -6.77 11.08 -7.33
N GLU A 226 -8.07 11.21 -7.10
CA GLU A 226 -8.77 12.49 -7.10
C GLU A 226 -8.15 13.48 -6.12
N VAL A 227 -7.86 13.05 -4.89
CA VAL A 227 -7.19 13.87 -3.87
C VAL A 227 -5.81 14.33 -4.33
N ILE A 228 -4.98 13.44 -4.89
CA ILE A 228 -3.63 13.78 -5.37
C ILE A 228 -3.70 14.81 -6.51
N LEU A 229 -4.56 14.57 -7.51
CA LEU A 229 -4.70 15.44 -8.68
C LEU A 229 -5.21 16.82 -8.28
N LYS A 230 -6.20 16.89 -7.38
CA LYS A 230 -6.74 18.14 -6.86
C LYS A 230 -5.72 18.89 -6.03
N GLN A 231 -4.98 18.19 -5.17
CA GLN A 231 -3.96 18.82 -4.33
C GLN A 231 -2.81 19.36 -5.17
N PHE A 232 -2.36 18.63 -6.19
CA PHE A 232 -1.36 19.11 -7.15
C PHE A 232 -1.78 20.44 -7.77
N LEU A 233 -3.02 20.52 -8.27
CA LEU A 233 -3.51 21.73 -8.93
C LEU A 233 -3.67 22.89 -7.95
N SER A 234 -4.15 22.63 -6.71
CA SER A 234 -4.22 23.64 -5.66
C SER A 234 -2.85 24.22 -5.36
N ASP A 235 -1.87 23.35 -5.10
CA ASP A 235 -0.49 23.74 -4.79
C ASP A 235 0.15 24.50 -5.95
N GLU A 236 -0.08 24.06 -7.19
CA GLU A 236 0.43 24.73 -8.39
C GLU A 236 -0.14 26.15 -8.50
N ASN A 237 -1.42 26.35 -8.19
CA ASN A 237 -2.05 27.66 -8.22
C ASN A 237 -1.56 28.56 -7.08
N ASP A 238 -1.41 28.01 -5.87
CA ASP A 238 -1.01 28.76 -4.67
C ASP A 238 0.44 29.26 -4.77
N LEU A 239 1.34 28.46 -5.35
CA LEU A 239 2.75 28.83 -5.51
C LEU A 239 3.00 29.87 -6.61
N GLY A 240 2.05 30.09 -7.52
CA GLY A 240 2.30 30.88 -8.73
C GLY A 240 3.54 30.36 -9.46
N GLU A 241 4.35 31.22 -10.09
CA GLU A 241 5.51 30.83 -10.94
C GLU A 241 6.64 29.98 -10.30
N HIS A 242 6.53 29.64 -9.01
CA HIS A 242 7.50 28.76 -8.35
C HIS A 242 7.26 27.28 -8.71
N ALA A 243 8.37 26.53 -8.82
CA ALA A 243 8.32 25.11 -9.06
C ALA A 243 7.79 24.35 -7.83
N LEU A 244 6.97 23.33 -8.07
CA LEU A 244 6.52 22.41 -7.01
C LEU A 244 7.66 21.52 -6.51
N PRO A 245 7.65 21.11 -5.23
CA PRO A 245 8.57 20.11 -4.74
C PRO A 245 8.48 18.82 -5.54
N ALA A 246 9.64 18.21 -5.82
CA ALA A 246 9.72 16.99 -6.63
C ALA A 246 8.82 15.85 -6.11
N VAL A 247 8.57 15.78 -4.79
CA VAL A 247 7.66 14.80 -4.19
C VAL A 247 6.24 14.93 -4.77
N ARG A 248 5.69 16.15 -4.87
CA ARG A 248 4.35 16.41 -5.39
C ARG A 248 4.26 16.08 -6.88
N THR A 249 5.27 16.51 -7.65
CA THR A 249 5.33 16.26 -9.09
C THR A 249 5.47 14.77 -9.39
N ASN A 250 6.34 14.05 -8.66
CA ASN A 250 6.54 12.61 -8.83
C ASN A 250 5.29 11.79 -8.47
N GLU A 251 4.60 12.15 -7.39
CA GLU A 251 3.34 11.52 -6.98
C GLU A 251 2.28 11.66 -8.08
N THR A 252 2.14 12.88 -8.63
CA THR A 252 1.18 13.17 -9.71
C THR A 252 1.53 12.46 -11.00
N ILE A 253 2.81 12.48 -11.41
CA ILE A 253 3.29 11.74 -12.59
C ILE A 253 3.04 10.25 -12.43
N CYS A 254 3.28 9.68 -11.24
CA CYS A 254 3.01 8.28 -10.96
C CYS A 254 1.52 7.96 -11.12
N VAL A 255 0.62 8.75 -10.53
CA VAL A 255 -0.84 8.57 -10.69
C VAL A 255 -1.23 8.54 -12.16
N LEU A 256 -0.83 9.55 -12.93
CA LEU A 256 -1.23 9.67 -14.33
C LEU A 256 -0.67 8.53 -15.19
N GLN A 257 0.56 8.09 -14.93
CA GLN A 257 1.15 6.96 -15.64
C GLN A 257 0.49 5.63 -15.28
N GLU A 258 0.22 5.38 -14.00
CA GLU A 258 -0.42 4.14 -13.58
C GLU A 258 -1.87 4.07 -14.03
N LEU A 259 -2.61 5.19 -14.01
CA LEU A 259 -3.95 5.29 -14.59
C LEU A 259 -3.97 4.93 -16.08
N ALA A 260 -2.95 5.34 -16.84
CA ALA A 260 -2.85 5.07 -18.27
C ALA A 260 -2.51 3.61 -18.59
N ARG A 261 -1.80 2.91 -17.68
CA ARG A 261 -1.42 1.50 -17.85
C ARG A 261 -2.44 0.53 -17.28
N MET A 262 -3.19 0.96 -16.27
CA MET A 262 -4.11 0.10 -15.54
C MET A 262 -5.30 -0.23 -16.42
N ILE A 263 -5.57 -1.52 -16.54
CA ILE A 263 -6.81 -2.06 -17.08
C ILE A 263 -7.53 -2.72 -15.91
N ILE A 264 -8.84 -2.52 -15.76
CA ILE A 264 -9.61 -3.15 -14.69
C ILE A 264 -10.54 -4.24 -15.23
N HIS A 265 -10.71 -5.31 -14.45
CA HIS A 265 -11.64 -6.38 -14.77
C HIS A 265 -13.11 -5.88 -14.72
N SER A 266 -14.02 -6.53 -15.46
CA SER A 266 -15.44 -6.16 -15.53
C SER A 266 -16.12 -6.12 -14.15
N ASP A 267 -15.79 -7.07 -13.29
CA ASP A 267 -16.33 -7.12 -11.92
C ASP A 267 -15.93 -5.87 -11.12
N THR A 268 -14.66 -5.47 -11.20
CA THR A 268 -14.14 -4.25 -10.56
C THR A 268 -14.77 -3.01 -11.16
N ALA A 269 -14.97 -2.97 -12.47
CA ALA A 269 -15.65 -1.85 -13.14
C ALA A 269 -17.12 -1.72 -12.71
N SER A 270 -17.79 -2.83 -12.38
CA SER A 270 -19.21 -2.83 -12.04
C SER A 270 -19.54 -2.04 -10.76
N VAL A 271 -18.60 -2.01 -9.81
CA VAL A 271 -18.74 -1.31 -8.53
C VAL A 271 -18.43 0.18 -8.62
N LEU A 272 -17.84 0.66 -9.73
CA LEU A 272 -17.57 2.07 -9.92
C LEU A 272 -18.87 2.90 -9.92
N ASN A 273 -18.75 4.11 -9.37
CA ASN A 273 -19.82 5.10 -9.30
C ASN A 273 -20.00 5.83 -10.65
N LEU A 274 -20.33 5.07 -11.70
CA LEU A 274 -20.62 5.60 -13.03
C LEU A 274 -22.13 5.66 -13.29
N PRO A 275 -22.62 6.67 -14.03
CA PRO A 275 -23.98 6.69 -14.56
C PRO A 275 -24.29 5.42 -15.36
N ALA A 276 -25.53 4.93 -15.28
CA ALA A 276 -25.92 3.64 -15.89
C ALA A 276 -25.66 3.55 -17.41
N HIS A 277 -25.66 4.67 -18.13
CA HIS A 277 -25.38 4.72 -19.58
C HIS A 277 -23.88 4.67 -19.90
N LEU A 278 -23.00 4.94 -18.93
CA LEU A 278 -21.54 4.82 -19.05
C LEU A 278 -21.02 3.51 -18.44
N LYS A 279 -21.81 2.87 -17.57
CA LYS A 279 -21.53 1.50 -17.17
C LYS A 279 -21.64 0.65 -18.43
N VAL A 280 -20.54 0.02 -18.82
CA VAL A 280 -20.48 -0.89 -19.96
C VAL A 280 -21.52 -1.99 -19.76
N THR A 281 -22.74 -1.81 -20.29
CA THR A 281 -23.80 -2.81 -20.28
C THR A 281 -23.44 -3.84 -21.32
N GLY A 282 -22.88 -4.95 -20.84
CA GLY A 282 -22.41 -6.04 -21.67
C GLY A 282 -23.54 -6.64 -22.52
N GLU A 283 -23.48 -6.40 -23.81
CA GLU A 283 -23.95 -7.36 -24.79
C GLU A 283 -22.75 -7.80 -25.65
N LYS A 284 -22.27 -9.02 -25.36
CA LYS A 284 -21.39 -9.87 -26.20
C LYS A 284 -19.86 -9.75 -26.10
N SER A 285 -19.26 -9.45 -24.94
CA SER A 285 -17.86 -9.87 -24.73
C SER A 285 -17.60 -10.25 -23.28
N VAL A 286 -17.40 -11.54 -23.04
CA VAL A 286 -17.38 -12.16 -21.70
C VAL A 286 -16.00 -12.03 -21.02
N LYS A 287 -14.99 -11.39 -21.62
CA LYS A 287 -13.62 -11.32 -21.05
C LYS A 287 -12.77 -10.15 -21.56
N HIS A 288 -13.18 -8.90 -21.34
CA HIS A 288 -12.28 -7.78 -21.65
C HIS A 288 -12.20 -6.82 -20.47
N GLY A 289 -10.98 -6.59 -20.00
CA GLY A 289 -10.71 -5.48 -19.11
C GLY A 289 -10.92 -4.16 -19.83
N CYS A 290 -11.17 -3.09 -19.08
CA CYS A 290 -11.56 -1.78 -19.60
C CYS A 290 -10.84 -0.64 -18.87
N HIS A 291 -10.99 0.59 -19.39
CA HIS A 291 -10.49 1.81 -18.76
C HIS A 291 -11.60 2.62 -18.06
N SER A 292 -12.66 1.96 -17.59
CA SER A 292 -13.81 2.62 -16.94
C SER A 292 -13.44 3.51 -15.75
N HIS A 293 -12.32 3.25 -15.06
CA HIS A 293 -11.79 4.12 -14.00
C HIS A 293 -11.45 5.53 -14.50
N LEU A 294 -11.02 5.67 -15.76
CA LEU A 294 -10.70 6.96 -16.36
C LEU A 294 -11.92 7.83 -16.54
N LEU A 295 -13.10 7.23 -16.77
CA LEU A 295 -14.36 7.96 -16.90
C LEU A 295 -14.75 8.63 -15.58
N VAL A 296 -14.44 8.00 -14.43
CA VAL A 296 -14.71 8.57 -13.11
C VAL A 296 -13.82 9.80 -12.85
N LEU A 297 -12.55 9.74 -13.26
CA LEU A 297 -11.57 10.79 -13.06
C LEU A 297 -11.52 11.84 -14.18
N PHE A 298 -12.38 11.70 -15.20
CA PHE A 298 -12.42 12.60 -16.35
C PHE A 298 -12.49 14.09 -15.97
N PRO A 299 -13.32 14.53 -15.00
CA PRO A 299 -13.35 15.93 -14.58
C PRO A 299 -11.99 16.44 -14.09
N SER A 300 -11.27 15.64 -13.30
CA SER A 300 -9.94 15.99 -12.80
C SER A 300 -8.92 16.13 -13.93
N PHE A 301 -9.01 15.30 -14.98
CA PHE A 301 -8.14 15.43 -16.15
C PHE A 301 -8.41 16.71 -16.93
N CYS A 302 -9.68 17.11 -17.07
CA CYS A 302 -10.06 18.36 -17.72
C CYS A 302 -9.49 19.58 -16.99
N GLU A 303 -9.44 19.57 -15.65
CA GLU A 303 -8.82 20.65 -14.88
C GLU A 303 -7.29 20.69 -15.05
N LEU A 304 -6.64 19.54 -15.22
CA LEU A 304 -5.19 19.45 -15.34
C LEU A 304 -4.63 19.80 -16.73
N VAL A 305 -5.47 20.00 -17.75
CA VAL A 305 -4.99 20.39 -19.10
C VAL A 305 -4.23 21.72 -19.10
N VAL A 306 -4.51 22.57 -18.12
CA VAL A 306 -3.86 23.89 -17.94
C VAL A 306 -2.64 23.84 -17.03
N SER A 307 -2.28 22.66 -16.50
CA SER A 307 -1.10 22.46 -15.65
C SER A 307 0.14 23.10 -16.27
N ARG A 308 1.00 23.75 -15.48
CA ARG A 308 2.22 24.40 -15.99
C ARG A 308 3.35 23.40 -16.21
N GLU A 309 3.33 22.29 -15.48
CA GLU A 309 4.22 21.14 -15.71
C GLU A 309 3.92 20.44 -17.06
N SER A 310 4.89 20.47 -17.99
CA SER A 310 4.69 19.93 -19.34
C SER A 310 4.47 18.43 -19.35
N ARG A 311 5.19 17.70 -18.48
CA ARG A 311 5.08 16.25 -18.38
C ARG A 311 3.69 15.81 -17.93
N ILE A 312 3.05 16.59 -17.06
CA ILE A 312 1.69 16.34 -16.60
C ILE A 312 0.70 16.56 -17.75
N ARG A 313 0.82 17.66 -18.50
CA ARG A 313 -0.03 17.90 -19.68
C ARG A 313 0.07 16.77 -20.71
N GLU A 314 1.28 16.27 -20.98
CA GLU A 314 1.48 15.13 -21.89
C GLU A 314 0.73 13.88 -21.44
N LEU A 315 0.83 13.53 -20.16
CA LEU A 315 0.16 12.36 -19.59
C LEU A 315 -1.36 12.54 -19.57
N VAL A 316 -1.85 13.74 -19.22
CA VAL A 316 -3.28 14.07 -19.29
C VAL A 316 -3.81 13.90 -20.72
N GLN A 317 -3.06 14.33 -21.74
CA GLN A 317 -3.45 14.08 -23.13
C GLN A 317 -3.55 12.60 -23.47
N VAL A 318 -2.65 11.75 -22.94
CA VAL A 318 -2.75 10.29 -23.11
C VAL A 318 -4.04 9.77 -22.47
N LEU A 319 -4.34 10.16 -21.24
CA LEU A 319 -5.54 9.73 -20.53
C LEU A 319 -6.83 10.19 -21.24
N LEU A 320 -6.87 11.42 -21.75
CA LEU A 320 -8.01 11.93 -22.50
C LEU A 320 -8.24 11.17 -23.82
N ARG A 321 -7.17 10.70 -24.47
CA ARG A 321 -7.29 9.82 -25.65
C ARG A 321 -7.85 8.45 -25.28
N LEU A 322 -7.39 7.86 -24.17
CA LEU A 322 -7.93 6.60 -23.66
C LEU A 322 -9.42 6.74 -23.28
N VAL A 323 -9.81 7.87 -22.68
CA VAL A 323 -11.23 8.17 -22.43
C VAL A 323 -12.03 8.26 -23.74
N ALA A 324 -11.48 8.92 -24.77
CA ALA A 324 -12.13 9.00 -26.06
C ALA A 324 -12.31 7.61 -26.71
N GLU A 325 -11.30 6.74 -26.61
CA GLU A 325 -11.38 5.34 -27.07
C GLU A 325 -12.43 4.54 -26.31
N GLU A 326 -12.48 4.65 -24.98
CA GLU A 326 -13.46 3.97 -24.13
C GLU A 326 -14.90 4.43 -24.45
N LEU A 327 -15.07 5.70 -24.86
CA LEU A 327 -16.35 6.26 -25.30
C LEU A 327 -16.67 5.97 -26.79
N GLY A 328 -15.80 5.26 -27.50
CA GLY A 328 -15.97 4.96 -28.93
C GLY A 328 -15.86 6.19 -29.85
N LEU A 329 -15.23 7.27 -29.38
CA LEU A 329 -15.01 8.51 -30.12
C LEU A 329 -13.81 8.37 -31.06
N HIS A 330 -13.86 7.39 -31.96
CA HIS A 330 -12.86 7.24 -33.00
C HIS A 330 -13.04 8.31 -34.07
N LYS A 331 -11.93 8.84 -34.58
CA LYS A 331 -11.95 9.71 -35.75
C LYS A 331 -12.47 8.88 -36.92
N SER A 332 -13.63 9.21 -37.47
CA SER A 332 -14.15 8.58 -38.67
C SER A 332 -13.14 8.79 -39.80
N THR A 333 -12.37 7.75 -40.12
CA THR A 333 -11.64 7.69 -41.39
C THR A 333 -12.62 7.34 -42.49
N ASP A 334 -13.59 8.23 -42.72
CA ASP A 334 -14.28 8.31 -44.00
C ASP A 334 -13.45 9.27 -44.85
N ALA A 335 -12.45 8.70 -45.50
CA ALA A 335 -11.87 9.27 -46.71
C ALA A 335 -12.37 8.39 -47.87
N ASP A 336 -13.45 8.88 -48.48
CA ASP A 336 -13.82 8.77 -49.89
C ASP A 336 -13.87 7.37 -50.56
N SER A 337 -15.12 6.98 -50.85
CA SER A 337 -15.66 6.50 -52.14
C SER A 337 -14.89 5.47 -52.97
#